data_AF-A0A5P9H608-F1
#
_entry.id   AF-A0A5P9H608-F1
#
_cell.length_a   1.000
_cell.length_b   1.000
_cell.length_c   1.000
_cell.angle_alpha   90.00
_cell.angle_beta   90.00
_cell.angle_gamma   90.00
#
_symmetry.space_group_name_H-M   'P 1'
#
loop_
_entity.id
_entity.type
_entity.pdbx_description
1 polymer ?
#
loop_
_entity_poly.entity_id
_entity_poly.type
_entity_poly.pdbx_seq_one_letter_code
_entity_poly.pdbx_strand_id
1 'polypeptide(L)'
;MDDQVYPGGFASLVRRFESKRTQFTNWQDLLPPVDADLSPYFQATVSPGPVPPRRKTRDIHEKHEDFSAQLAGYSEAHVLNAILIAVLRRRDPPDEALSLFFRLWSEHGARLVKDMPVRWMVSSATTFADHGRTGDQRACGMGLSVLFDTIKLYESERSYSGLSGRKLFSLRPGEKRHSMPFAVTRYSFKSGDLDKNMLARLWLLSEADATIAPLARAMLRLVVSDTRTVFSRVQRMKAARAERRARKQP
;
A
#
# COMPACT_ATOMS: atom_id res chain seq x y z
N MET A 1 -32.44 7.84 -15.31
CA MET A 1 -31.86 6.86 -14.38
C MET A 1 -30.90 7.63 -13.49
N ASP A 2 -30.89 7.36 -12.19
CA ASP A 2 -30.05 8.11 -11.25
C ASP A 2 -28.58 7.75 -11.55
N ASP A 3 -27.86 8.63 -12.26
CA ASP A 3 -26.48 8.45 -12.79
C ASP A 3 -25.41 8.50 -11.67
N GLN A 4 -25.67 7.82 -10.56
CA GLN A 4 -24.71 7.72 -9.46
C GLN A 4 -23.68 6.61 -9.75
N VAL A 5 -22.41 7.01 -9.83
CA VAL A 5 -21.26 6.07 -9.99
C VAL A 5 -21.23 5.02 -8.86
N TYR A 6 -21.68 5.39 -7.66
CA TYR A 6 -21.81 4.49 -6.51
C TYR A 6 -23.25 4.51 -5.98
N PRO A 7 -24.05 3.45 -6.23
CA PRO A 7 -25.41 3.35 -5.71
C PRO A 7 -25.45 3.54 -4.18
N GLY A 8 -26.30 4.46 -3.72
CA GLY A 8 -26.44 4.81 -2.30
C GLY A 8 -25.34 5.73 -1.75
N GLY A 9 -24.51 6.31 -2.62
CA GLY A 9 -23.51 7.33 -2.29
C GLY A 9 -22.50 6.92 -1.21
N PHE A 10 -21.94 7.91 -0.52
CA PHE A 10 -20.94 7.67 0.54
C PHE A 10 -21.49 6.87 1.72
N ALA A 11 -22.79 6.96 2.01
CA ALA A 11 -23.40 6.20 3.09
C ALA A 11 -23.30 4.67 2.85
N SER A 12 -23.49 4.21 1.60
CA SER A 12 -23.33 2.79 1.26
C SER A 12 -21.88 2.34 1.35
N LEU A 13 -20.94 3.19 0.92
CA LEU A 13 -19.50 2.95 0.99
C LEU A 13 -19.03 2.82 2.44
N VAL A 14 -19.42 3.76 3.31
CA VAL A 14 -19.08 3.76 4.74
C VAL A 14 -19.69 2.53 5.42
N ARG A 15 -20.96 2.21 5.16
CA ARG A 15 -21.59 1.00 5.72
C ARG A 15 -20.85 -0.28 5.32
N ARG A 16 -20.45 -0.39 4.04
CA ARG A 16 -19.67 -1.52 3.55
C ARG A 16 -18.31 -1.58 4.22
N PHE A 17 -17.62 -0.44 4.35
CA PHE A 17 -16.33 -0.34 5.05
C PHE A 17 -16.44 -0.81 6.51
N GLU A 18 -17.47 -0.35 7.20
CA GLU A 18 -17.74 -0.64 8.61
C GLU A 18 -18.20 -2.08 8.89
N SER A 19 -18.95 -2.68 7.97
CA SER A 19 -19.55 -4.03 8.14
C SER A 19 -18.54 -5.15 8.42
N LYS A 20 -17.26 -4.91 8.14
CA LYS A 20 -16.18 -5.90 8.29
C LYS A 20 -15.23 -5.58 9.44
N ARG A 21 -15.60 -4.70 10.38
CA ARG A 21 -14.73 -4.25 11.47
C ARG A 21 -15.04 -4.87 12.84
N THR A 22 -15.87 -5.90 12.93
CA THR A 22 -16.05 -6.66 14.19
C THR A 22 -14.73 -7.28 14.65
N GLN A 23 -14.45 -7.22 15.96
CA GLN A 23 -13.27 -7.78 16.60
C GLN A 23 -13.14 -9.30 16.37
N PHE A 24 -11.89 -9.78 16.43
CA PHE A 24 -11.60 -11.21 16.48
C PHE A 24 -11.84 -11.74 17.90
N THR A 25 -12.27 -12.99 18.02
CA THR A 25 -12.26 -13.75 19.27
C THR A 25 -10.85 -14.25 19.55
N ASN A 26 -10.54 -14.44 20.84
CA ASN A 26 -9.28 -15.03 21.31
C ASN A 26 -8.02 -14.25 20.89
N TRP A 27 -8.14 -12.97 20.53
CA TRP A 27 -7.04 -12.17 19.99
C TRP A 27 -5.84 -12.09 20.95
N GLN A 28 -6.08 -12.19 22.26
CA GLN A 28 -5.06 -12.18 23.30
C GLN A 28 -4.10 -13.36 23.19
N ASP A 29 -4.57 -14.51 22.71
CA ASP A 29 -3.82 -15.77 22.71
C ASP A 29 -2.57 -15.72 21.82
N LEU A 30 -2.54 -14.79 20.85
CA LEU A 30 -1.47 -14.69 19.86
C LEU A 30 -0.63 -13.41 19.98
N LEU A 31 -0.95 -12.53 20.93
CA LEU A 31 -0.14 -11.35 21.18
C LEU A 31 0.84 -11.64 22.32
N PRO A 32 2.16 -11.45 22.11
CA PRO A 32 3.09 -11.53 23.22
C PRO A 32 2.82 -10.41 24.24
N PRO A 33 3.35 -10.51 25.48
CA PRO A 33 3.37 -9.41 26.42
C PRO A 33 3.93 -8.12 25.79
N VAL A 34 3.39 -6.96 26.19
CA VAL A 34 3.74 -5.65 25.60
C VAL A 34 5.21 -5.27 25.81
N ASP A 35 5.89 -5.90 26.76
CA ASP A 35 7.30 -5.72 27.12
C ASP A 35 8.21 -6.86 26.62
N ALA A 36 7.66 -7.86 25.91
CA ALA A 36 8.43 -8.98 25.39
C ALA A 36 9.54 -8.53 24.41
N ASP A 37 10.68 -9.24 24.40
CA ASP A 37 11.69 -9.08 23.36
C ASP A 37 11.16 -9.60 22.03
N LEU A 38 11.11 -8.73 21.02
CA LEU A 38 10.62 -9.05 19.68
C LEU A 38 11.72 -9.59 18.76
N SER A 39 12.99 -9.54 19.18
CA SER A 39 14.14 -10.00 18.41
C SER A 39 14.07 -11.48 18.02
N PRO A 40 13.61 -12.41 18.89
CA PRO A 40 13.52 -13.85 18.57
C PRO A 40 12.57 -14.15 17.39
N TYR A 41 11.54 -13.32 17.17
CA TYR A 41 10.60 -13.49 16.05
C TYR A 41 11.27 -13.35 14.67
N PHE A 42 12.46 -12.75 14.62
CA PHE A 42 13.23 -12.65 13.38
C PHE A 42 14.25 -13.77 13.19
N GLN A 43 14.42 -14.65 14.17
CA GLN A 43 15.29 -15.82 14.09
C GLN A 43 14.52 -17.07 13.64
N ALA A 44 13.25 -17.16 14.03
CA ALA A 44 12.35 -18.22 13.60
C ALA A 44 11.76 -17.93 12.21
N THR A 45 11.68 -18.98 11.39
CA THR A 45 11.07 -18.97 10.06
C THR A 45 9.76 -19.74 10.10
N VAL A 46 8.74 -19.18 9.48
CA VAL A 46 7.41 -19.80 9.37
C VAL A 46 7.53 -21.06 8.52
N SER A 47 7.18 -22.19 9.13
CA SER A 47 7.19 -23.48 8.44
C SER A 47 6.13 -23.52 7.34
N PRO A 48 6.43 -24.10 6.17
CA PRO A 48 5.41 -24.32 5.15
C PRO A 48 4.36 -25.30 5.67
N GLY A 49 3.11 -24.84 5.75
CA GLY A 49 1.95 -25.64 6.15
C GLY A 49 0.94 -25.82 5.01
N PRO A 50 -0.06 -26.71 5.16
CA PRO A 50 -1.15 -26.81 4.21
C PRO A 50 -1.86 -25.46 4.08
N VAL A 51 -2.21 -25.07 2.85
CA VAL A 51 -2.96 -23.84 2.62
C VAL A 51 -4.41 -24.07 3.09
N PRO A 52 -4.88 -23.39 4.14
CA PRO A 52 -6.24 -23.58 4.60
C PRO A 52 -7.24 -23.08 3.53
N PRO A 53 -8.43 -23.69 3.42
CA PRO A 53 -9.48 -23.17 2.57
C PRO A 53 -9.88 -21.77 3.04
N ARG A 54 -10.09 -20.83 2.10
CA ARG A 54 -10.50 -19.47 2.44
C ARG A 54 -11.86 -19.48 3.15
N ARG A 55 -11.87 -19.13 4.44
CA ARG A 55 -13.07 -19.03 5.26
C ARG A 55 -13.26 -17.61 5.79
N LYS A 56 -14.52 -17.21 5.98
CA LYS A 56 -14.83 -16.02 6.77
C LYS A 56 -14.77 -16.44 8.24
N THR A 57 -13.75 -15.97 8.95
CA THR A 57 -13.53 -16.29 10.35
C THR A 57 -13.44 -15.06 11.22
N ARG A 58 -13.85 -15.22 12.48
CA ARG A 58 -13.60 -14.28 13.57
C ARG A 58 -12.65 -14.88 14.61
N ASP A 59 -12.15 -16.09 14.42
CA ASP A 59 -11.13 -16.66 15.28
C ASP A 59 -9.75 -16.17 14.84
N ILE A 60 -8.94 -15.69 15.79
CA ILE A 60 -7.59 -15.24 15.49
C ILE A 60 -6.66 -16.42 15.14
N HIS A 61 -6.90 -17.63 15.68
CA HIS A 61 -6.08 -18.81 15.42
C HIS A 61 -6.23 -19.27 13.96
N GLU A 62 -7.47 -19.33 13.46
CA GLU A 62 -7.71 -19.57 12.03
C GLU A 62 -7.09 -18.46 11.16
N LYS A 63 -7.06 -17.22 11.65
CA LYS A 63 -6.42 -16.10 10.94
C LYS A 63 -4.89 -16.23 10.92
N HIS A 64 -4.31 -16.77 11.98
CA HIS A 64 -2.90 -17.08 12.09
C HIS A 64 -2.50 -18.17 11.12
N GLU A 65 -3.22 -19.29 11.07
CA GLU A 65 -2.97 -20.35 10.07
C GLU A 65 -3.02 -19.81 8.62
N ASP A 66 -4.04 -19.01 8.31
CA ASP A 66 -4.17 -18.30 7.04
C ASP A 66 -2.93 -17.47 6.70
N PHE A 67 -2.40 -16.72 7.67
CA PHE A 67 -1.28 -15.83 7.46
C PHE A 67 0.05 -16.56 7.42
N SER A 68 0.26 -17.54 8.29
CA SER A 68 1.43 -18.41 8.30
C SER A 68 1.55 -19.15 6.98
N ALA A 69 0.46 -19.67 6.42
CA ALA A 69 0.48 -20.28 5.08
C ALA A 69 0.89 -19.29 3.98
N GLN A 70 0.42 -18.04 4.04
CA GLN A 70 0.77 -17.00 3.05
C GLN A 70 2.14 -16.33 3.30
N LEU A 71 2.78 -16.63 4.42
CA LEU A 71 4.08 -16.11 4.86
C LEU A 71 5.06 -17.25 5.14
N ALA A 72 4.80 -18.44 4.62
CA ALA A 72 5.74 -19.56 4.67
C ALA A 72 7.10 -19.13 4.09
N GLY A 73 8.18 -19.45 4.81
CA GLY A 73 9.54 -19.05 4.45
C GLY A 73 9.94 -17.62 4.85
N TYR A 74 9.02 -16.82 5.39
CA TYR A 74 9.36 -15.53 6.02
C TYR A 74 9.57 -15.72 7.53
N SER A 75 10.13 -14.71 8.20
CA SER A 75 10.28 -14.77 9.65
C SER A 75 8.94 -14.67 10.37
N GLU A 76 8.84 -15.25 11.57
CA GLU A 76 7.65 -15.15 12.43
C GLU A 76 7.25 -13.69 12.73
N ALA A 77 8.21 -12.76 12.71
CA ALA A 77 7.93 -11.31 12.83
C ALA A 77 6.98 -10.79 11.74
N HIS A 78 6.99 -11.38 10.53
CA HIS A 78 6.05 -11.02 9.47
C HIS A 78 4.63 -11.48 9.79
N VAL A 79 4.49 -12.66 10.42
CA VAL A 79 3.20 -13.18 10.88
C VAL A 79 2.70 -12.35 12.05
N LEU A 80 3.56 -11.99 13.01
CA LEU A 80 3.21 -11.08 14.09
C LEU A 80 2.70 -9.73 13.54
N ASN A 81 3.41 -9.10 12.59
CA ASN A 81 2.94 -7.88 11.93
C ASN A 81 1.56 -8.08 11.26
N ALA A 82 1.35 -9.21 10.58
CA ALA A 82 0.08 -9.55 9.94
C ALA A 82 -1.07 -9.69 10.95
N ILE A 83 -0.83 -10.35 12.09
CA ILE A 83 -1.79 -10.52 13.18
C ILE A 83 -2.13 -9.17 13.82
N LEU A 84 -1.12 -8.37 14.15
CA LEU A 84 -1.31 -7.02 14.69
C LEU A 84 -2.18 -6.17 13.74
N ILE A 85 -1.88 -6.18 12.43
CA ILE A 85 -2.71 -5.50 11.42
C ILE A 85 -4.15 -6.03 11.44
N ALA A 86 -4.36 -7.33 11.51
CA ALA A 86 -5.70 -7.92 11.48
C ALA A 86 -6.53 -7.51 12.70
N VAL A 87 -5.92 -7.51 13.89
CA VAL A 87 -6.54 -7.05 15.14
C VAL A 87 -6.84 -5.54 15.07
N LEU A 88 -5.85 -4.73 14.66
CA LEU A 88 -5.96 -3.26 14.64
C LEU A 88 -6.96 -2.73 13.61
N ARG A 89 -7.25 -3.47 12.54
CA ARG A 89 -8.24 -3.07 11.52
C ARG A 89 -9.69 -3.28 11.95
N ARG A 90 -9.92 -3.73 13.19
CA ARG A 90 -11.25 -3.87 13.77
C ARG A 90 -11.66 -2.59 14.51
N ARG A 91 -12.87 -2.58 15.05
CA ARG A 91 -13.32 -1.55 16.00
C ARG A 91 -12.68 -1.80 17.35
N ASP A 92 -12.52 -0.74 18.12
CA ASP A 92 -12.00 -0.75 19.48
C ASP A 92 -10.69 -1.58 19.56
N PRO A 93 -9.66 -1.19 18.79
CA PRO A 93 -8.40 -1.93 18.78
C PRO A 93 -7.79 -1.95 20.19
N PRO A 94 -7.27 -3.10 20.67
CA PRO A 94 -6.61 -3.17 21.97
C PRO A 94 -5.34 -2.31 22.03
N ASP A 95 -5.11 -1.65 23.17
CA ASP A 95 -3.94 -0.81 23.41
C ASP A 95 -2.63 -1.62 23.37
N GLU A 96 -2.70 -2.90 23.76
CA GLU A 96 -1.59 -3.85 23.69
C GLU A 96 -1.18 -4.09 22.24
N ALA A 97 -2.14 -4.30 21.33
CA ALA A 97 -1.87 -4.48 19.91
C ALA A 97 -1.28 -3.22 19.28
N LEU A 98 -1.78 -2.03 19.66
CA LEU A 98 -1.21 -0.75 19.21
C LEU A 98 0.23 -0.63 19.68
N SER A 99 0.49 -0.89 20.96
CA SER A 99 1.82 -0.79 21.56
C SER A 99 2.81 -1.74 20.88
N LEU A 100 2.44 -3.00 20.67
CA LEU A 100 3.26 -3.98 19.97
C LEU A 100 3.52 -3.60 18.51
N PHE A 101 2.55 -3.08 17.77
CA PHE A 101 2.75 -2.63 16.39
C PHE A 101 3.79 -1.51 16.32
N PHE A 102 3.68 -0.49 17.18
CA PHE A 102 4.65 0.60 17.19
C PHE A 102 6.03 0.17 17.70
N ARG A 103 6.11 -0.73 18.69
CA ARG A 103 7.38 -1.34 19.11
C ARG A 103 8.04 -2.09 17.96
N LEU A 104 7.30 -2.96 17.28
CA LEU A 104 7.82 -3.74 16.15
C LEU A 104 8.39 -2.83 15.05
N TRP A 105 7.68 -1.75 14.69
CA TRP A 105 8.16 -0.82 13.65
C TRP A 105 9.28 0.10 14.10
N SER A 106 9.26 0.60 15.34
CA SER A 106 10.30 1.50 15.86
C SER A 106 11.60 0.77 16.16
N GLU A 107 11.54 -0.44 16.71
CA GLU A 107 12.71 -1.25 17.08
C GLU A 107 13.27 -2.01 15.87
N HIS A 108 12.41 -2.48 14.96
CA HIS A 108 12.81 -3.44 13.93
C HIS A 108 12.31 -3.13 12.51
N GLY A 109 11.69 -1.96 12.26
CA GLY A 109 11.06 -1.64 10.97
C GLY A 109 11.99 -1.77 9.76
N ALA A 110 13.28 -1.41 9.89
CA ALA A 110 14.26 -1.56 8.83
C ALA A 110 14.56 -3.03 8.48
N ARG A 111 14.59 -3.92 9.48
CA ARG A 111 14.76 -5.36 9.29
C ARG A 111 13.49 -5.99 8.73
N LEU A 112 12.34 -5.60 9.28
CA LEU A 112 11.03 -6.13 8.90
C LEU A 112 10.70 -5.84 7.43
N VAL A 113 10.98 -4.64 6.94
CA VAL A 113 10.60 -4.26 5.57
C VAL A 113 11.47 -4.89 4.48
N LYS A 114 12.68 -5.36 4.81
CA LYS A 114 13.68 -5.81 3.83
C LYS A 114 13.13 -6.84 2.85
N ASP A 115 12.43 -7.83 3.37
CA ASP A 115 11.89 -8.95 2.59
C ASP A 115 10.35 -8.97 2.61
N MET A 116 9.70 -7.97 3.20
CA MET A 116 8.24 -7.96 3.37
C MET A 116 7.51 -7.98 2.02
N PRO A 117 6.54 -8.89 1.81
CA PRO A 117 5.68 -8.84 0.63
C PRO A 117 4.93 -7.52 0.52
N VAL A 118 4.84 -6.95 -0.69
CA VAL A 118 4.22 -5.63 -0.93
C VAL A 118 2.79 -5.52 -0.38
N ARG A 119 2.01 -6.61 -0.39
CA ARG A 119 0.65 -6.63 0.19
C ARG A 119 0.63 -6.26 1.67
N TRP A 120 1.66 -6.66 2.41
CA TRP A 120 1.83 -6.38 3.82
C TRP A 120 2.41 -5.01 4.07
N MET A 121 3.26 -4.50 3.17
CA MET A 121 3.69 -3.11 3.20
C MET A 121 2.48 -2.17 3.09
N VAL A 122 1.61 -2.40 2.10
CA VAL A 122 0.37 -1.62 1.93
C VAL A 122 -0.51 -1.73 3.16
N SER A 123 -0.69 -2.94 3.70
CA SER A 123 -1.51 -3.14 4.91
C SER A 123 -0.93 -2.44 6.14
N SER A 124 0.39 -2.40 6.28
CA SER A 124 1.07 -1.68 7.36
C SER A 124 0.92 -0.16 7.20
N ALA A 125 1.00 0.36 5.96
CA ALA A 125 0.79 1.77 5.66
C ALA A 125 -0.65 2.19 5.99
N THR A 126 -1.65 1.36 5.67
CA THR A 126 -3.04 1.58 6.10
C THR A 126 -3.16 1.58 7.63
N THR A 127 -2.47 0.68 8.34
CA THR A 127 -2.48 0.69 9.82
C THR A 127 -1.86 1.97 10.39
N PHE A 128 -0.77 2.49 9.82
CA PHE A 128 -0.24 3.81 10.19
C PHE A 128 -1.22 4.94 9.87
N ALA A 129 -1.95 4.86 8.77
CA ALA A 129 -2.97 5.84 8.41
C ALA A 129 -4.08 5.91 9.48
N ASP A 130 -4.57 4.75 9.91
CA ASP A 130 -5.67 4.62 10.87
C ASP A 130 -5.20 4.96 12.30
N HIS A 131 -4.00 4.54 12.69
CA HIS A 131 -3.58 4.48 14.10
C HIS A 131 -2.28 5.21 14.44
N GLY A 132 -1.66 5.89 13.48
CA GLY A 132 -0.37 6.59 13.68
C GLY A 132 -0.36 7.46 14.94
N ARG A 133 0.72 7.37 15.73
CA ARG A 133 0.93 8.16 16.96
C ARG A 133 1.16 9.64 16.64
N THR A 134 1.75 9.94 15.50
CA THR A 134 2.03 11.31 15.04
C THR A 134 1.16 11.69 13.82
N GLY A 135 1.02 12.99 13.57
CA GLY A 135 0.38 13.48 12.35
C GLY A 135 1.09 13.01 11.08
N ASP A 136 2.41 12.97 11.10
CA ASP A 136 3.23 12.54 9.96
C ASP A 136 3.07 11.05 9.66
N GLN A 137 2.98 10.19 10.69
CA GLN A 137 2.67 8.77 10.50
C GLN A 137 1.32 8.58 9.80
N ARG A 138 0.28 9.29 10.25
CA ARG A 138 -1.07 9.19 9.66
C ARG A 138 -1.09 9.72 8.23
N ALA A 139 -0.49 10.89 8.00
CA ALA A 139 -0.44 11.51 6.68
C ALA A 139 0.37 10.69 5.67
N CYS A 140 1.56 10.22 6.07
CA CYS A 140 2.41 9.38 5.24
C CYS A 140 1.75 8.03 4.95
N GLY A 141 1.21 7.36 5.98
CA GLY A 141 0.48 6.10 5.84
C GLY A 141 -0.72 6.21 4.89
N MET A 142 -1.54 7.25 5.05
CA MET A 142 -2.68 7.51 4.16
C MET A 142 -2.23 7.76 2.73
N GLY A 143 -1.22 8.61 2.53
CA GLY A 143 -0.69 8.93 1.21
C GLY A 143 -0.13 7.72 0.48
N LEU A 144 0.59 6.84 1.18
CA LEU A 144 1.11 5.58 0.64
C LEU A 144 0.00 4.59 0.31
N SER A 145 -1.00 4.44 1.20
CA SER A 145 -2.15 3.55 0.98
C SER A 145 -2.91 3.95 -0.28
N VAL A 146 -3.29 5.24 -0.39
CA VAL A 146 -4.01 5.77 -1.55
C VAL A 146 -3.18 5.66 -2.82
N LEU A 147 -1.87 5.94 -2.78
CA LEU A 147 -0.99 5.81 -3.94
C LEU A 147 -0.98 4.37 -4.48
N PHE A 148 -0.75 3.39 -3.62
CA PHE A 148 -0.67 1.99 -4.03
C PHE A 148 -2.03 1.43 -4.45
N ASP A 149 -3.12 1.79 -3.78
CA ASP A 149 -4.47 1.39 -4.18
C ASP A 149 -4.86 2.01 -5.52
N THR A 150 -4.46 3.25 -5.78
CA THR A 150 -4.69 3.91 -7.09
C THR A 150 -3.88 3.27 -8.19
N ILE A 151 -2.59 2.97 -7.95
CA ILE A 151 -1.75 2.21 -8.90
C ILE A 151 -2.40 0.85 -9.20
N LYS A 152 -2.83 0.13 -8.17
CA LYS A 152 -3.48 -1.17 -8.32
C LYS A 152 -4.75 -1.06 -9.16
N LEU A 153 -5.64 -0.11 -8.85
CA LEU A 153 -6.89 0.09 -9.59
C LEU A 153 -6.60 0.42 -11.06
N TYR A 154 -5.73 1.40 -11.30
CA TYR A 154 -5.36 1.86 -12.63
C TYR A 154 -4.69 0.75 -13.45
N GLU A 155 -3.68 0.06 -12.91
CA GLU A 155 -2.97 -0.98 -13.67
C GLU A 155 -3.85 -2.22 -13.89
N SER A 156 -4.81 -2.50 -13.00
CA SER A 156 -5.79 -3.58 -13.18
C SER A 156 -6.74 -3.27 -14.34
N GLU A 157 -7.34 -2.08 -14.39
CA GLU A 157 -8.14 -1.64 -15.54
C GLU A 157 -7.31 -1.68 -16.82
N ARG A 158 -6.10 -1.11 -16.76
CA ARG A 158 -5.18 -1.08 -17.90
C ARG A 158 -4.87 -2.48 -18.45
N SER A 159 -4.81 -3.51 -17.60
CA SER A 159 -4.49 -4.87 -18.03
C SER A 159 -5.48 -5.43 -19.05
N TYR A 160 -6.72 -4.94 -19.08
CA TYR A 160 -7.74 -5.31 -20.06
C TYR A 160 -7.54 -4.67 -21.44
N SER A 161 -6.61 -3.72 -21.60
CA SER A 161 -6.30 -3.13 -22.90
C SER A 161 -5.53 -4.06 -23.87
N GLY A 162 -5.08 -5.24 -23.40
CA GLY A 162 -4.21 -6.13 -24.16
C GLY A 162 -2.76 -5.66 -24.31
N LEU A 163 -2.43 -4.46 -23.82
CA LEU A 163 -1.06 -3.94 -23.82
C LEU A 163 -0.34 -4.31 -22.53
N SER A 164 0.94 -4.70 -22.65
CA SER A 164 1.77 -4.90 -21.46
C SER A 164 1.90 -3.60 -20.63
N GLY A 165 2.07 -3.73 -19.32
CA GLY A 165 2.31 -2.57 -18.42
C GLY A 165 3.53 -1.73 -18.82
N ARG A 166 4.44 -2.28 -19.63
CA ARG A 166 5.61 -1.58 -20.18
C ARG A 166 5.30 -0.84 -21.48
N LYS A 167 4.24 -1.20 -22.20
CA LYS A 167 3.94 -0.58 -23.49
C LYS A 167 3.36 0.82 -23.27
N LEU A 168 3.85 1.79 -24.03
CA LEU A 168 3.31 3.15 -24.05
C LEU A 168 2.06 3.19 -24.93
N PHE A 169 1.06 3.96 -24.53
CA PHE A 169 -0.01 4.33 -25.46
C PHE A 169 0.54 5.22 -26.58
N SER A 170 -0.05 5.07 -27.76
CA SER A 170 0.29 5.87 -28.94
C SER A 170 0.18 7.37 -28.65
N LEU A 171 1.15 8.14 -29.15
CA LEU A 171 1.13 9.60 -29.15
C LEU A 171 0.92 10.13 -30.57
N ARG A 172 0.00 9.53 -31.33
CA ARG A 172 -0.27 9.92 -32.72
C ARG A 172 -0.74 11.39 -32.77
N PRO A 173 -0.14 12.22 -33.63
CA PRO A 173 -0.69 13.54 -33.94
C PRO A 173 -2.12 13.41 -34.49
N GLY A 174 -3.04 14.29 -34.07
CA GLY A 174 -4.40 14.36 -34.61
C GLY A 174 -5.44 13.42 -33.98
N GLU A 175 -5.06 12.53 -33.05
CA GLU A 175 -6.07 11.76 -32.30
C GLU A 175 -6.94 12.68 -31.44
N LYS A 176 -8.27 12.54 -31.57
CA LYS A 176 -9.24 13.23 -30.71
C LYS A 176 -8.97 12.81 -29.28
N ARG A 177 -8.67 13.78 -28.43
CA ARG A 177 -8.49 13.56 -26.99
C ARG A 177 -9.74 14.03 -26.28
N HIS A 178 -10.36 13.15 -25.49
CA HIS A 178 -11.54 13.46 -24.69
C HIS A 178 -11.19 14.38 -23.52
N SER A 179 -12.10 15.29 -23.15
CA SER A 179 -11.95 16.18 -21.99
C SER A 179 -11.61 15.37 -20.74
N MET A 180 -10.83 15.97 -19.84
CA MET A 180 -10.54 15.32 -18.56
C MET A 180 -11.78 15.38 -17.67
N PRO A 181 -11.98 14.38 -16.80
CA PRO A 181 -12.93 14.48 -15.69
C PRO A 181 -12.66 15.74 -14.84
N PHE A 182 -13.69 16.27 -14.18
CA PHE A 182 -13.58 17.40 -13.24
C PHE A 182 -13.03 18.71 -13.83
N ALA A 183 -13.06 18.86 -15.16
CA ALA A 183 -12.52 20.04 -15.86
C ALA A 183 -11.04 20.35 -15.57
N VAL A 184 -10.26 19.37 -15.08
CA VAL A 184 -8.83 19.59 -14.83
C VAL A 184 -8.03 19.64 -16.13
N THR A 185 -6.97 20.45 -16.14
CA THR A 185 -6.07 20.47 -17.29
C THR A 185 -5.32 19.14 -17.40
N ARG A 186 -5.13 18.67 -18.64
CA ARG A 186 -4.35 17.46 -18.89
C ARG A 186 -2.93 17.61 -18.36
N TYR A 187 -2.42 16.50 -17.84
CA TYR A 187 -1.03 16.40 -17.46
C TYR A 187 -0.09 16.67 -18.66
N SER A 188 0.85 17.60 -18.48
CA SER A 188 1.82 17.97 -19.50
C SER A 188 2.99 16.99 -19.54
N PHE A 189 3.07 16.17 -20.60
CA PHE A 189 4.27 15.38 -20.87
C PHE A 189 5.47 16.21 -21.40
N LYS A 190 5.34 17.54 -21.48
CA LYS A 190 6.47 18.45 -21.79
C LYS A 190 7.14 18.94 -20.51
N SER A 191 6.34 19.38 -19.55
CA SER A 191 6.79 20.20 -18.42
C SER A 191 6.11 19.86 -17.09
N GLY A 192 5.18 18.89 -17.08
CA GLY A 192 4.46 18.50 -15.88
C GLY A 192 5.38 17.85 -14.86
N ASP A 193 5.08 18.11 -13.60
CA ASP A 193 5.86 17.72 -12.43
C ASP A 193 5.02 17.08 -11.31
N LEU A 194 3.70 16.92 -11.51
CA LEU A 194 2.77 16.29 -10.57
C LEU A 194 3.32 14.98 -9.99
N ASP A 195 3.82 14.09 -10.84
CA ASP A 195 4.46 12.83 -10.49
C ASP A 195 5.63 13.02 -9.50
N LYS A 196 6.50 14.00 -9.76
CA LYS A 196 7.66 14.30 -8.92
C LYS A 196 7.23 14.92 -7.60
N ASN A 197 6.31 15.88 -7.66
CA ASN A 197 5.81 16.59 -6.49
C ASN A 197 5.05 15.66 -5.53
N MET A 198 4.28 14.70 -6.06
CA MET A 198 3.62 13.68 -5.26
C MET A 198 4.64 12.81 -4.51
N LEU A 199 5.66 12.31 -5.21
CA LEU A 199 6.68 11.46 -4.59
C LEU A 199 7.57 12.23 -3.60
N ALA A 200 7.93 13.48 -3.91
CA ALA A 200 8.73 14.33 -3.04
C ALA A 200 8.00 14.63 -1.72
N ARG A 201 6.69 14.91 -1.75
CA ARG A 201 5.90 15.14 -0.54
C ARG A 201 5.86 13.91 0.37
N LEU A 202 5.63 12.72 -0.21
CA LEU A 202 5.65 11.47 0.56
C LEU A 202 7.04 11.17 1.12
N TRP A 203 8.09 11.48 0.36
CA TRP A 203 9.47 11.35 0.84
C TRP A 203 9.72 12.26 2.05
N LEU A 204 9.34 13.54 1.98
CA LEU A 204 9.50 14.48 3.10
C LEU A 204 8.74 14.03 4.35
N LEU A 205 7.51 13.52 4.21
CA LEU A 205 6.76 12.94 5.32
C LEU A 205 7.48 11.71 5.91
N SER A 206 8.15 10.92 5.09
CA SER A 206 8.94 9.79 5.57
C SER A 206 10.21 10.21 6.32
N GLU A 207 10.80 11.35 5.97
CA GLU A 207 11.97 11.89 6.69
C GLU A 207 11.58 12.48 8.05
N ALA A 208 10.33 12.91 8.22
CA ALA A 208 9.84 13.55 9.44
C ALA A 208 9.59 12.58 10.60
N ASP A 209 9.45 11.27 10.34
CA ASP A 209 9.15 10.28 11.37
C ASP A 209 9.95 8.97 11.19
N ALA A 210 10.83 8.69 12.14
CA ALA A 210 11.74 7.55 12.09
C ALA A 210 11.03 6.17 12.14
N THR A 211 9.82 6.10 12.69
CA THR A 211 9.09 4.83 12.85
C THR A 211 8.51 4.37 11.52
N ILE A 212 7.91 5.28 10.74
CA ILE A 212 7.34 4.94 9.43
C ILE A 212 8.37 5.03 8.29
N ALA A 213 9.48 5.75 8.48
CA ALA A 213 10.51 5.96 7.45
C ALA A 213 10.93 4.68 6.70
N PRO A 214 11.23 3.54 7.37
CA PRO A 214 11.66 2.33 6.66
C PRO A 214 10.61 1.81 5.68
N LEU A 215 9.35 1.77 6.11
CA LEU A 215 8.22 1.35 5.29
C LEU A 215 8.04 2.28 4.09
N ALA A 216 7.95 3.58 4.36
CA ALA A 216 7.68 4.59 3.35
C ALA A 216 8.78 4.63 2.28
N ARG A 217 10.05 4.62 2.69
CA ARG A 217 11.19 4.63 1.76
C ARG A 217 11.23 3.34 0.92
N ALA A 218 10.94 2.17 1.49
CA ALA A 218 10.86 0.93 0.73
C ALA A 218 9.74 0.97 -0.32
N MET A 219 8.55 1.43 0.06
CA MET A 219 7.41 1.56 -0.85
C MET A 219 7.68 2.58 -1.97
N LEU A 220 8.27 3.74 -1.67
CA LEU A 220 8.63 4.73 -2.69
C LEU A 220 9.69 4.20 -3.65
N ARG A 221 10.65 3.40 -3.17
CA ARG A 221 11.64 2.71 -4.03
C ARG A 221 10.97 1.76 -5.01
N LEU A 222 9.92 1.03 -4.62
CA LEU A 222 9.15 0.20 -5.55
C LEU A 222 8.55 1.03 -6.68
N VAL A 223 8.00 2.21 -6.37
CA VAL A 223 7.36 3.08 -7.38
C VAL A 223 8.37 3.59 -8.41
N VAL A 224 9.56 4.00 -7.97
CA VAL A 224 10.58 4.55 -8.87
C VAL A 224 11.39 3.48 -9.62
N SER A 225 11.35 2.23 -9.17
CA SER A 225 12.07 1.10 -9.80
C SER A 225 11.19 0.23 -10.70
N ASP A 226 9.88 0.11 -10.41
CA ASP A 226 9.00 -0.73 -11.22
C ASP A 226 8.66 -0.05 -12.55
N THR A 227 9.17 -0.67 -13.60
CA THR A 227 9.08 -0.19 -14.98
C THR A 227 7.71 -0.42 -15.63
N ARG A 228 6.78 -1.08 -14.93
CA ARG A 228 5.43 -1.44 -15.40
C ARG A 228 4.35 -0.48 -14.94
N THR A 229 4.67 0.52 -14.11
CA THR A 229 3.68 1.47 -13.58
C THR A 229 3.50 2.70 -14.48
N VAL A 230 2.43 3.45 -14.22
CA VAL A 230 2.18 4.76 -14.84
C VAL A 230 3.34 5.74 -14.62
N PHE A 231 4.02 5.69 -13.48
CA PHE A 231 5.17 6.55 -13.18
C PHE A 231 6.33 6.34 -14.16
N SER A 232 6.73 5.08 -14.38
CA SER A 232 7.74 4.71 -15.38
C SER A 232 7.31 5.12 -16.79
N ARG A 233 6.05 4.84 -17.17
CA ARG A 233 5.54 5.21 -18.51
C ARG A 233 5.52 6.71 -18.73
N VAL A 234 5.17 7.51 -17.73
CA VAL A 234 5.22 8.98 -17.79
C VAL A 234 6.65 9.46 -18.07
N GLN A 235 7.66 8.95 -17.36
CA GLN A 235 9.06 9.34 -17.63
C GLN A 235 9.48 9.01 -19.06
N ARG A 236 9.15 7.80 -19.54
CA ARG A 236 9.50 7.37 -20.90
C ARG A 236 8.78 8.19 -21.97
N MET A 237 7.53 8.61 -21.72
CA MET A 237 6.80 9.52 -22.61
C MET A 237 7.42 10.91 -22.64
N LYS A 238 7.91 11.42 -21.49
CA LYS A 238 8.66 12.69 -21.43
C LYS A 238 9.96 12.60 -22.22
N ALA A 239 10.74 11.54 -22.02
CA ALA A 239 12.00 11.30 -22.74
C ALA A 239 11.80 11.21 -24.26
N ALA A 240 10.87 10.36 -24.72
CA ALA A 240 10.57 10.21 -26.14
C ALA A 240 10.10 11.52 -26.79
N ARG A 241 9.43 12.40 -26.04
CA ARG A 241 9.04 13.74 -26.52
C ARG A 241 10.22 14.71 -26.58
N ALA A 242 11.12 14.67 -25.61
CA ALA A 242 12.33 15.48 -25.62
C ALA A 242 13.22 15.13 -26.82
N GLU A 243 13.46 13.83 -27.07
CA GLU A 243 14.21 13.34 -28.23
C GLU A 243 13.61 13.79 -29.56
N ARG A 244 12.28 13.65 -29.73
CA ARG A 244 11.59 14.09 -30.94
C ARG A 244 11.70 15.60 -31.19
N ARG A 245 11.88 16.41 -30.14
CA ARG A 245 12.08 17.86 -30.27
C ARG A 245 13.51 18.21 -30.63
N ALA A 246 14.48 17.56 -29.98
CA ALA A 246 15.88 17.73 -30.33
C ALA A 246 16.11 17.41 -31.82
N ARG A 247 15.48 16.36 -32.36
CA ARG A 247 15.55 16.02 -33.80
C ARG A 247 14.87 17.02 -34.75
N LYS A 248 14.03 17.93 -34.22
CA LYS A 248 13.29 18.93 -35.01
C LYS A 248 13.85 20.35 -34.86
N GLN A 249 14.79 20.55 -33.93
CA GLN A 249 15.55 21.78 -33.82
C GLN A 249 16.79 21.60 -34.72
N PRO A 250 16.95 22.44 -35.76
CA PRO A 250 18.10 22.36 -36.67
C PRO A 250 19.43 22.62 -35.95
#